data_AF-A0A9W7WZE0-F1
#
_entry.id   AF-A0A9W7WZE0-F1
#
_cell.length_a   1.000
_cell.length_b   1.000
_cell.length_c   1.000
_cell.angle_alpha   90.00
_cell.angle_beta   90.00
_cell.angle_gamma   90.00
#
_symmetry.space_group_name_H-M   'P 1'
#
loop_
_entity.id
_entity.type
_entity.pdbx_description
1 polymer ?
#
loop_
_entity_poly.entity_id
_entity_poly.type
_entity_poly.pdbx_seq_one_letter_code
_entity_poly.pdbx_strand_id
1 'polypeptide(L)'
;MALTRFERFLGRLLRAVVWMLFAVFKLFAPQQGHGGVSRLPSITNPLLLIPAMQLARKIRRKEVTSVEVVQAYIDRIQEVNPLINAMVKDRFSAAVQEAAQVDKLIEEETGGEDVLEDRLPLLGVPITVKEAFALQGMPNSTGLLTRKDIVSGVDAPSVALLKRAGAIPLGVTNCSELCMWLESHNHLYGITNNPYNLERIAGGSSGGEGSILGAGASVIGIGSDIGGSIRIPCFFNGIFGHKPSVGIVSNDGQYPPASGLQMGFLTTGPMCRYAEDLIPMLSIMGGPNAQKLSLSAEVDLKKLRFFSVPHNGGSPLVSPVDAELLQAQKTVCR
;
A
#
# COMPACT_ATOMS: atom_id res chain seq x y z
N MET A 1 26.75 22.24 -1.98
CA MET A 1 27.80 23.09 -1.36
C MET A 1 28.25 22.44 -0.07
N ALA A 2 29.56 22.34 0.18
CA ALA A 2 30.06 21.83 1.46
C ALA A 2 29.87 22.91 2.54
N LEU A 3 29.37 22.50 3.71
CA LEU A 3 29.15 23.42 4.84
C LEU A 3 30.47 23.95 5.40
N THR A 4 30.45 25.22 5.80
CA THR A 4 31.54 25.89 6.51
C THR A 4 31.84 25.20 7.85
N ARG A 5 33.01 25.48 8.42
CA ARG A 5 33.36 24.96 9.76
C ARG A 5 32.38 25.44 10.84
N PHE A 6 31.91 26.68 10.71
CA PHE A 6 30.94 27.28 11.63
C PHE A 6 29.56 26.60 11.55
N GLU A 7 29.04 26.37 10.35
CA GLU A 7 27.76 25.65 10.16
C GLU A 7 27.82 24.21 10.67
N ARG A 8 28.97 23.53 10.51
CA ARG A 8 29.18 22.19 11.08
C ARG A 8 29.21 22.21 12.61
N PHE A 9 29.83 23.22 13.22
CA PHE A 9 29.82 23.40 14.67
C PHE A 9 28.41 23.68 15.18
N LEU A 10 27.68 24.62 14.56
CA LEU A 10 26.31 24.96 14.92
C LEU A 10 25.37 23.76 14.79
N GLY A 11 25.49 22.97 13.72
CA GLY A 11 24.71 21.74 13.54
C GLY A 11 25.06 20.62 14.53
N ARG A 12 26.27 20.60 15.10
CA ARG A 12 26.62 19.69 16.21
C ARG A 12 26.04 20.19 17.54
N LEU A 13 26.13 21.49 17.80
CA LEU A 13 25.57 22.12 19.00
C LEU A 13 24.04 21.94 19.04
N LEU A 14 23.34 22.22 17.94
CA LEU A 14 21.89 22.02 17.83
C LEU A 14 21.52 20.56 18.11
N ARG A 15 22.26 19.60 17.56
CA ARG A 15 22.04 18.18 17.83
C ARG A 15 22.25 17.83 19.30
N ALA A 16 23.29 18.37 19.95
CA ALA A 16 23.53 18.14 21.36
C ALA A 16 22.38 18.69 22.23
N VAL A 17 21.88 19.88 21.91
CA VAL A 17 20.72 20.48 22.60
C VAL A 17 19.47 19.63 22.41
N VAL A 18 19.16 19.21 21.17
CA VAL A 18 18.01 18.33 20.89
C VAL A 18 18.14 16.99 21.64
N TRP A 19 19.32 16.38 21.65
CA TRP A 19 19.57 15.15 22.41
C TRP A 19 19.39 15.34 23.91
N MET A 20 19.85 16.46 24.46
CA MET A 20 19.65 16.80 25.88
C MET A 20 18.15 16.96 26.19
N LEU A 21 17.41 17.71 25.37
CA LEU A 21 15.96 17.88 25.52
C LEU A 21 15.23 16.55 25.40
N PHE A 22 15.63 15.68 24.47
CA PHE A 22 15.03 14.36 24.30
C PHE A 22 15.35 13.42 25.47
N ALA A 23 16.56 13.49 26.04
CA ALA A 23 16.93 12.75 27.24
C ALA A 23 16.12 13.21 28.45
N VAL A 24 15.97 14.52 28.63
CA VAL A 24 15.08 15.10 29.66
C VAL A 24 13.64 14.65 29.44
N PHE A 25 13.13 14.73 28.21
CA PHE A 25 11.79 14.23 27.87
C PHE A 25 11.64 12.76 28.25
N LYS A 26 12.60 11.88 27.93
CA LYS A 26 12.55 10.46 28.30
C LYS A 26 12.52 10.18 29.81
N LEU A 27 13.05 11.08 30.64
CA LEU A 27 12.98 10.93 32.10
C LEU A 27 11.57 11.19 32.65
N PHE A 28 10.78 12.02 31.96
CA PHE A 28 9.44 12.42 32.38
C PHE A 28 8.32 11.84 31.52
N ALA A 29 8.64 11.32 30.34
CA ALA A 29 7.70 10.67 29.46
C ALA A 29 7.23 9.37 30.15
N PRO A 30 5.91 9.14 30.25
CA PRO A 30 5.41 7.89 30.77
C PRO A 30 6.03 6.75 29.95
N GLN A 31 6.71 5.82 30.63
CA GLN A 31 7.05 4.55 30.02
C GLN A 31 5.72 3.86 29.75
N GLN A 32 5.25 3.94 28.51
CA GLN A 32 4.11 3.15 28.06
C GLN A 32 4.52 1.68 28.10
N GLY A 33 4.32 1.05 29.25
CA GLY A 33 4.32 -0.39 29.38
C GLY A 33 3.10 -0.92 28.65
N HIS A 34 3.25 -1.28 27.38
CA HIS A 34 2.19 -1.92 26.62
C HIS A 34 2.32 -3.44 26.75
N GLY A 35 2.01 -3.92 27.95
CA GLY A 35 1.74 -5.33 28.20
C GLY A 35 0.44 -5.71 27.51
N GLY A 36 0.48 -6.02 26.22
CA GLY A 36 -0.69 -6.43 25.46
C GLY A 36 -0.40 -6.63 23.98
N VAL A 37 0.15 -7.79 23.64
CA VAL A 37 0.33 -8.31 22.27
C VAL A 37 1.15 -7.41 21.34
N SER A 38 2.47 -7.63 21.28
CA SER A 38 3.35 -6.94 20.33
C SER A 38 3.34 -7.53 18.90
N ARG A 39 2.59 -8.62 18.68
CA ARG A 39 2.62 -9.39 17.42
C ARG A 39 1.25 -9.91 17.04
N LEU A 40 0.94 -9.86 15.76
CA LEU A 40 -0.30 -10.43 15.21
C LEU A 40 -0.34 -11.96 15.31
N PRO A 41 -1.55 -12.56 15.35
CA PRO A 41 -1.71 -13.98 15.12
C PRO A 41 -1.05 -14.43 13.81
N SER A 42 -0.42 -15.60 13.83
CA SER A 42 0.19 -16.19 12.64
C SER A 42 -0.86 -16.50 11.56
N ILE A 43 -0.46 -16.40 10.30
CA ILE A 43 -1.31 -16.77 9.17
C ILE A 43 -1.50 -18.29 9.17
N THR A 44 -2.74 -18.75 9.28
CA THR A 44 -3.10 -20.19 9.30
C THR A 44 -3.68 -20.67 7.98
N ASN A 45 -4.41 -19.81 7.25
CA ASN A 45 -5.00 -20.17 5.98
C ASN A 45 -3.98 -20.01 4.83
N PRO A 46 -3.65 -21.08 4.08
CA PRO A 46 -2.64 -21.03 3.03
C PRO A 46 -3.05 -20.16 1.82
N LEU A 47 -4.34 -19.90 1.60
CA LEU A 47 -4.82 -19.01 0.53
C LEU A 47 -4.30 -17.58 0.68
N LEU A 48 -4.04 -17.17 1.93
CA LEU A 48 -3.49 -15.86 2.27
C LEU A 48 -2.02 -15.73 1.88
N LEU A 49 -1.36 -16.83 1.49
CA LEU A 49 0.05 -16.91 1.12
C LEU A 49 0.27 -17.14 -0.38
N ILE A 50 -0.77 -16.96 -1.19
CA ILE A 50 -0.71 -17.14 -2.65
C ILE A 50 -0.72 -15.75 -3.32
N PRO A 51 0.14 -15.50 -4.32
CA PRO A 51 0.11 -14.26 -5.11
C PRO A 51 -1.22 -14.04 -5.84
N ALA A 52 -1.56 -12.78 -6.12
CA ALA A 52 -2.86 -12.44 -6.70
C ALA A 52 -3.07 -13.09 -8.07
N MET A 53 -2.07 -13.06 -8.95
CA MET A 53 -2.19 -13.68 -10.28
C MET A 53 -2.37 -15.20 -10.19
N GLN A 54 -1.76 -15.83 -9.19
CA GLN A 54 -1.91 -17.26 -8.95
C GLN A 54 -3.29 -17.59 -8.34
N LEU A 55 -3.80 -16.74 -7.44
CA LEU A 55 -5.18 -16.86 -6.94
C LEU A 55 -6.18 -16.78 -8.09
N ALA A 56 -6.05 -15.78 -8.98
CA ALA A 56 -6.92 -15.64 -10.15
C ALA A 56 -6.87 -16.90 -11.04
N ARG A 57 -5.68 -17.45 -11.27
CA ARG A 57 -5.51 -18.70 -12.03
C ARG A 57 -6.21 -19.88 -11.35
N LYS A 58 -6.01 -20.05 -10.04
CA LYS A 58 -6.65 -21.14 -9.28
C LYS A 58 -8.17 -21.04 -9.29
N ILE A 59 -8.71 -19.83 -9.20
CA ILE A 59 -10.14 -19.54 -9.31
C ILE A 59 -10.64 -19.91 -10.71
N ARG A 60 -9.99 -19.43 -11.78
CA ARG A 60 -10.35 -19.78 -13.17
C ARG A 60 -10.38 -21.29 -13.41
N ARG A 61 -9.45 -22.03 -12.79
CA ARG A 61 -9.33 -23.50 -12.88
C ARG A 61 -10.27 -24.27 -11.95
N LYS A 62 -11.09 -23.58 -11.16
CA LYS A 62 -11.97 -24.20 -10.15
C LYS A 62 -11.19 -25.05 -9.13
N GLU A 63 -9.90 -24.73 -8.90
CA GLU A 63 -9.10 -25.37 -7.83
C GLU A 63 -9.50 -24.83 -6.45
N VAL A 64 -10.00 -23.60 -6.42
CA VAL A 64 -10.63 -22.91 -5.28
C VAL A 64 -11.74 -22.03 -5.84
N THR A 65 -12.75 -21.72 -5.03
CA THR A 65 -13.81 -20.77 -5.39
C THR A 65 -13.41 -19.34 -5.03
N SER A 66 -13.96 -18.35 -5.72
CA SER A 66 -13.80 -16.93 -5.37
C SER A 66 -14.39 -16.65 -3.99
N VAL A 67 -15.52 -17.27 -3.64
CA VAL A 67 -16.12 -17.14 -2.29
C VAL A 67 -15.17 -17.64 -1.21
N GLU A 68 -14.52 -18.79 -1.38
CA GLU A 68 -13.53 -19.30 -0.41
C GLU A 68 -12.35 -18.34 -0.24
N VAL A 69 -11.83 -17.80 -1.34
CA VAL A 69 -10.72 -16.85 -1.30
C VAL A 69 -11.15 -15.56 -0.62
N VAL A 70 -12.26 -14.94 -1.02
CA VAL A 70 -12.75 -13.69 -0.42
C VAL A 70 -13.07 -13.89 1.06
N GLN A 71 -13.71 -14.99 1.45
CA GLN A 71 -13.99 -15.30 2.84
C GLN A 71 -12.71 -15.45 3.67
N ALA A 72 -11.68 -16.11 3.14
CA ALA A 72 -10.40 -16.24 3.83
C ALA A 72 -9.76 -14.88 4.16
N TYR A 73 -9.81 -13.92 3.23
CA TYR A 73 -9.31 -12.57 3.48
C TYR A 73 -10.20 -11.79 4.45
N ILE A 74 -11.53 -11.94 4.38
CA ILE A 74 -12.46 -11.33 5.35
C ILE A 74 -12.16 -11.82 6.77
N ASP A 75 -12.03 -13.13 6.96
CA ASP A 75 -11.73 -13.75 8.25
C ASP A 75 -10.41 -13.21 8.80
N ARG A 76 -9.39 -13.09 7.94
CA ARG A 76 -8.10 -12.52 8.33
C ARG A 76 -8.23 -11.06 8.73
N ILE A 77 -8.98 -10.24 7.98
CA ILE A 77 -9.20 -8.83 8.33
C ILE A 77 -9.90 -8.74 9.69
N GLN A 78 -10.92 -9.54 9.94
CA GLN A 78 -11.64 -9.55 11.22
C GLN A 78 -10.72 -9.94 12.39
N GLU A 79 -9.78 -10.85 12.16
CA GLU A 79 -8.79 -11.26 13.15
C GLU A 79 -7.76 -10.15 13.47
N VAL A 80 -7.19 -9.49 12.46
CA VAL A 80 -6.07 -8.57 12.67
C VAL A 80 -6.45 -7.10 12.78
N ASN A 81 -7.52 -6.65 12.12
CA ASN A 81 -7.85 -5.24 12.03
C ASN A 81 -8.13 -4.57 13.39
N PRO A 82 -8.72 -5.25 14.40
CA PRO A 82 -8.83 -4.69 15.75
C PRO A 82 -7.48 -4.31 16.39
N LEU A 83 -6.37 -4.90 15.94
CA LEU A 83 -5.02 -4.65 16.46
C LEU A 83 -4.27 -3.57 15.66
N ILE A 84 -4.46 -3.54 14.34
CA ILE A 84 -3.71 -2.63 13.44
C ILE A 84 -4.49 -1.41 12.98
N ASN A 85 -5.82 -1.41 13.07
CA ASN A 85 -6.69 -0.33 12.61
C ASN A 85 -6.33 0.15 11.18
N ALA A 86 -6.29 -0.80 10.24
CA ALA A 86 -5.88 -0.56 8.86
C ALA A 86 -7.08 -0.39 7.91
N MET A 87 -8.13 -1.19 8.03
CA MET A 87 -9.39 -1.03 7.31
C MET A 87 -10.34 -0.15 8.13
N VAL A 88 -10.81 0.95 7.52
CA VAL A 88 -11.69 1.93 8.20
C VAL A 88 -13.16 1.76 7.85
N LYS A 89 -13.43 1.16 6.69
CA LYS A 89 -14.77 0.77 6.29
C LYS A 89 -14.71 -0.42 5.35
N ASP A 90 -15.42 -1.48 5.67
CA ASP A 90 -15.55 -2.68 4.86
C ASP A 90 -16.78 -2.61 3.92
N ARG A 91 -16.79 -3.51 2.93
CA ARG A 91 -17.95 -3.84 2.09
C ARG A 91 -18.12 -5.35 1.96
N PHE A 92 -17.87 -6.11 3.03
CA PHE A 92 -17.77 -7.57 3.00
C PHE A 92 -19.00 -8.26 2.42
N SER A 93 -20.21 -7.80 2.79
CA SER A 93 -21.44 -8.36 2.23
C SER A 93 -21.51 -8.22 0.71
N ALA A 94 -21.08 -7.09 0.15
CA ALA A 94 -21.05 -6.89 -1.30
C ALA A 94 -19.93 -7.73 -1.94
N ALA A 95 -18.76 -7.81 -1.30
CA ALA A 95 -17.63 -8.60 -1.79
C ALA A 95 -17.96 -10.10 -1.90
N VAL A 96 -18.67 -10.68 -0.92
CA VAL A 96 -19.12 -12.07 -0.97
C VAL A 96 -20.14 -12.30 -2.09
N GLN A 97 -21.06 -11.36 -2.31
CA GLN A 97 -22.02 -11.44 -3.43
C GLN A 97 -21.31 -11.36 -4.79
N GLU A 98 -20.34 -10.46 -4.94
CA GLU A 98 -19.49 -10.36 -6.14
C GLU A 98 -18.70 -11.64 -6.38
N ALA A 99 -18.16 -12.25 -5.32
CA ALA A 99 -17.44 -13.53 -5.39
C ALA A 99 -18.36 -14.67 -5.87
N ALA A 100 -19.58 -14.76 -5.34
CA ALA A 100 -20.54 -15.77 -5.78
C ALA A 100 -20.96 -15.59 -7.25
N GLN A 101 -21.02 -14.34 -7.73
CA GLN A 101 -21.25 -14.05 -9.15
C GLN A 101 -20.07 -14.48 -10.03
N VAL A 102 -18.84 -14.32 -9.55
CA VAL A 102 -17.64 -14.82 -10.22
C VAL A 102 -17.68 -16.34 -10.35
N ASP A 103 -18.00 -17.05 -9.27
CA ASP A 103 -18.09 -18.52 -9.30
C ASP A 103 -19.14 -19.00 -10.32
N LYS A 104 -20.32 -18.36 -10.33
CA LYS A 104 -21.36 -18.63 -11.34
C LYS A 104 -20.89 -18.31 -12.76
N LEU A 105 -20.19 -17.20 -12.98
CA LEU A 105 -19.66 -16.84 -14.29
C LEU A 105 -18.69 -17.90 -14.83
N ILE A 106 -17.87 -18.51 -13.96
CA ILE A 106 -16.91 -19.56 -14.32
C ILE A 106 -17.63 -20.90 -14.60
N GLU A 107 -18.82 -21.13 -14.04
CA GLU A 107 -19.69 -22.26 -14.40
C GLU A 107 -20.30 -22.10 -15.80
N GLU A 108 -20.69 -20.87 -16.16
CA GLU A 108 -21.36 -20.56 -17.43
C GLU A 108 -20.39 -20.34 -18.60
N GLU A 109 -19.11 -20.06 -18.33
CA GLU A 109 -18.11 -19.77 -19.36
C GLU A 109 -17.69 -21.03 -20.15
N THR A 110 -17.72 -20.91 -21.48
CA THR A 110 -17.37 -22.00 -22.42
C THR A 110 -16.11 -21.72 -23.24
N GLY A 111 -15.57 -20.50 -23.19
CA GLY A 111 -14.40 -20.07 -23.96
C GLY A 111 -13.04 -20.55 -23.44
N GLY A 112 -13.00 -21.16 -22.26
CA GLY A 112 -11.78 -21.69 -21.65
C GLY A 112 -11.01 -20.69 -20.78
N GLU A 113 -9.92 -21.16 -20.17
CA GLU A 113 -9.11 -20.40 -19.19
C GLU A 113 -8.52 -19.12 -19.81
N ASP A 114 -7.97 -19.20 -21.02
CA ASP A 114 -7.29 -18.08 -21.69
C ASP A 114 -8.25 -16.90 -21.97
N VAL A 115 -9.49 -17.19 -22.34
CA VAL A 115 -10.53 -16.17 -22.57
C VAL A 115 -10.87 -15.42 -21.28
N LEU A 116 -10.93 -16.15 -20.15
CA LEU A 116 -11.12 -15.53 -18.84
C LEU A 116 -9.90 -14.73 -18.41
N GLU A 117 -8.68 -15.21 -18.67
CA GLU A 117 -7.45 -14.50 -18.33
C GLU A 117 -7.31 -13.18 -19.09
N ASP A 118 -7.59 -13.19 -20.41
CA ASP A 118 -7.50 -11.99 -21.25
C ASP A 118 -8.54 -10.93 -20.86
N ARG A 119 -9.76 -11.35 -20.48
CA ARG A 119 -10.86 -10.43 -20.14
C ARG A 119 -10.82 -9.99 -18.68
N LEU A 120 -10.50 -10.90 -17.77
CA LEU A 120 -10.61 -10.76 -16.32
C LEU A 120 -9.33 -11.30 -15.64
N PRO A 121 -8.17 -10.66 -15.84
CA PRO A 121 -6.90 -11.20 -15.36
C PRO A 121 -6.84 -11.34 -13.82
N LEU A 122 -7.62 -10.54 -13.09
CA LEU A 122 -7.75 -10.57 -11.63
C LEU A 122 -9.07 -11.21 -11.16
N LEU A 123 -9.69 -12.07 -11.97
CA LEU A 123 -10.98 -12.70 -11.68
C LEU A 123 -11.06 -13.26 -10.25
N GLY A 124 -11.96 -12.69 -9.45
CA GLY A 124 -12.27 -13.16 -8.09
C GLY A 124 -11.22 -12.81 -7.03
N VAL A 125 -10.18 -12.03 -7.38
CA VAL A 125 -9.11 -11.66 -6.45
C VAL A 125 -9.54 -10.52 -5.54
N PRO A 126 -9.43 -10.65 -4.20
CA PRO A 126 -9.75 -9.58 -3.27
C PRO A 126 -8.71 -8.46 -3.29
N ILE A 127 -9.17 -7.21 -3.19
CA ILE A 127 -8.31 -6.02 -3.16
C ILE A 127 -8.72 -5.04 -2.07
N THR A 128 -7.80 -4.17 -1.66
CA THR A 128 -8.08 -3.02 -0.78
C THR A 128 -7.81 -1.69 -1.48
N VAL A 129 -8.50 -0.64 -1.06
CA VAL A 129 -8.39 0.69 -1.66
C VAL A 129 -8.07 1.72 -0.58
N LYS A 130 -6.99 2.49 -0.73
CA LYS A 130 -6.73 3.62 0.18
C LYS A 130 -7.92 4.59 0.14
N GLU A 131 -8.44 4.97 1.31
CA GLU A 131 -9.69 5.76 1.45
C GLU A 131 -9.65 7.12 0.74
N ALA A 132 -8.45 7.65 0.50
CA ALA A 132 -8.22 8.82 -0.32
C ALA A 132 -8.73 8.67 -1.77
N PHE A 133 -8.92 7.46 -2.29
CA PHE A 133 -9.51 7.19 -3.60
C PHE A 133 -11.01 6.92 -3.50
N ALA A 134 -11.75 7.43 -4.47
CA ALA A 134 -13.16 7.15 -4.63
C ALA A 134 -13.38 5.66 -4.92
N LEU A 135 -14.16 5.01 -4.06
CA LEU A 135 -14.71 3.67 -4.27
C LEU A 135 -16.21 3.80 -4.07
N GLN A 136 -17.01 3.44 -5.06
CA GLN A 136 -18.44 3.68 -5.07
C GLN A 136 -19.11 3.11 -3.81
N GLY A 137 -19.89 3.96 -3.12
CA GLY A 137 -20.60 3.62 -1.88
C GLY A 137 -19.74 3.66 -0.61
N MET A 138 -18.44 4.00 -0.73
CA MET A 138 -17.52 4.05 0.40
C MET A 138 -17.13 5.49 0.77
N PRO A 139 -16.66 5.73 2.01
CA PRO A 139 -16.17 7.03 2.45
C PRO A 139 -15.00 7.54 1.60
N ASN A 140 -14.91 8.87 1.43
CA ASN A 140 -13.78 9.56 0.80
C ASN A 140 -13.48 10.89 1.51
N SER A 141 -13.26 10.78 2.80
CA SER A 141 -12.96 11.88 3.73
C SER A 141 -11.49 12.30 3.72
N THR A 142 -10.58 11.39 3.36
CA THR A 142 -9.12 11.50 3.51
C THR A 142 -8.74 11.88 4.95
N GLY A 143 -9.43 11.28 5.92
CA GLY A 143 -9.21 11.49 7.35
C GLY A 143 -9.70 12.84 7.90
N LEU A 144 -10.39 13.66 7.10
CA LEU A 144 -10.90 14.96 7.54
C LEU A 144 -12.25 14.85 8.22
N LEU A 145 -12.36 15.39 9.44
CA LEU A 145 -13.63 15.49 10.18
C LEU A 145 -14.70 16.27 9.42
N THR A 146 -14.32 17.31 8.67
CA THR A 146 -15.25 18.13 7.86
C THR A 146 -15.80 17.38 6.63
N ARG A 147 -15.22 16.24 6.27
CA ARG A 147 -15.63 15.39 5.14
C ARG A 147 -16.10 14.01 5.58
N LYS A 148 -16.34 13.79 6.87
CA LYS A 148 -16.71 12.47 7.43
C LYS A 148 -17.95 11.85 6.77
N ASP A 149 -18.86 12.68 6.26
CA ASP A 149 -20.13 12.26 5.64
C ASP A 149 -20.04 12.18 4.10
N ILE A 150 -18.86 12.38 3.51
CA ILE A 150 -18.64 12.26 2.07
C ILE A 150 -18.54 10.79 1.69
N VAL A 151 -19.47 10.35 0.83
CA VAL A 151 -19.50 9.02 0.23
C VAL A 151 -19.33 9.16 -1.29
N SER A 152 -18.45 8.35 -1.87
CA SER A 152 -18.20 8.39 -3.31
C SER A 152 -19.36 7.81 -4.10
N GLY A 153 -19.84 8.56 -5.11
CA GLY A 153 -20.89 8.09 -6.02
C GLY A 153 -20.37 7.24 -7.19
N VAL A 154 -19.06 7.29 -7.47
CA VAL A 154 -18.39 6.56 -8.55
C VAL A 154 -17.02 6.07 -8.11
N ASP A 155 -16.49 5.08 -8.82
CA ASP A 155 -15.11 4.62 -8.63
C ASP A 155 -14.11 5.59 -9.26
N ALA A 156 -12.95 5.78 -8.63
CA ALA A 156 -11.78 6.37 -9.26
C ALA A 156 -11.39 5.53 -10.51
N PRO A 157 -10.86 6.13 -11.59
CA PRO A 157 -10.61 5.39 -12.83
C PRO A 157 -9.70 4.18 -12.68
N SER A 158 -8.68 4.26 -11.82
CA SER A 158 -7.77 3.15 -11.49
C SER A 158 -8.48 2.02 -10.74
N VAL A 159 -9.36 2.34 -9.80
CA VAL A 159 -10.21 1.38 -9.07
C VAL A 159 -11.19 0.71 -10.04
N ALA A 160 -11.82 1.49 -10.92
CA ALA A 160 -12.74 0.97 -11.93
C ALA A 160 -12.04 0.02 -12.91
N LEU A 161 -10.79 0.29 -13.28
CA LEU A 161 -9.98 -0.61 -14.11
C LEU A 161 -9.71 -1.95 -13.42
N LEU A 162 -9.34 -1.93 -12.14
CA LEU A 162 -9.13 -3.14 -11.35
C LEU A 162 -10.41 -3.97 -11.21
N LYS A 163 -11.55 -3.33 -10.91
CA LYS A 163 -12.86 -4.00 -10.87
C LYS A 163 -13.24 -4.61 -12.22
N ARG A 164 -13.02 -3.88 -13.32
CA ARG A 164 -13.25 -4.39 -14.69
C ARG A 164 -12.34 -5.57 -15.04
N ALA A 165 -11.15 -5.65 -14.44
CA ALA A 165 -10.26 -6.79 -14.57
C ALA A 165 -10.69 -8.00 -13.70
N GLY A 166 -11.82 -7.92 -13.01
CA GLY A 166 -12.39 -9.01 -12.21
C GLY A 166 -12.04 -8.98 -10.72
N ALA A 167 -11.33 -7.94 -10.25
CA ALA A 167 -10.93 -7.80 -8.86
C ALA A 167 -12.11 -7.35 -7.97
N ILE A 168 -12.12 -7.81 -6.71
CA ILE A 168 -13.22 -7.61 -5.75
C ILE A 168 -12.75 -6.73 -4.58
N PRO A 169 -13.12 -5.44 -4.51
CA PRO A 169 -12.75 -4.59 -3.38
C PRO A 169 -13.41 -5.04 -2.08
N LEU A 170 -12.61 -5.23 -1.02
CA LEU A 170 -13.07 -5.62 0.32
C LEU A 170 -13.47 -4.42 1.18
N GLY A 171 -12.95 -3.23 0.88
CA GLY A 171 -13.19 -2.03 1.67
C GLY A 171 -12.16 -0.94 1.38
N VAL A 172 -12.20 0.09 2.22
CA VAL A 172 -11.21 1.18 2.19
C VAL A 172 -10.30 1.16 3.41
N THR A 173 -9.03 1.51 3.21
CA THR A 173 -8.00 1.53 4.25
C THR A 173 -7.64 2.94 4.69
N ASN A 174 -7.16 3.04 5.93
CA ASN A 174 -6.81 4.29 6.56
C ASN A 174 -5.66 5.00 5.82
N CYS A 175 -5.63 6.33 5.92
CA CYS A 175 -4.55 7.14 5.43
C CYS A 175 -4.21 8.27 6.41
N SER A 176 -3.05 8.91 6.24
CA SER A 176 -2.78 10.17 6.94
C SER A 176 -3.81 11.22 6.54
N GLU A 177 -4.15 12.12 7.48
CA GLU A 177 -4.99 13.27 7.18
C GLU A 177 -4.44 14.03 5.96
N LEU A 178 -5.31 14.30 4.98
CA LEU A 178 -4.97 14.94 3.70
C LEU A 178 -3.88 14.25 2.87
N CYS A 179 -3.51 13.02 3.20
CA CYS A 179 -2.34 12.33 2.67
C CYS A 179 -0.99 13.02 2.99
N MET A 180 -0.93 13.92 3.97
CA MET A 180 0.22 14.83 4.19
C MET A 180 1.11 14.47 5.38
N TRP A 181 1.22 13.17 5.71
CA TRP A 181 2.13 12.73 6.77
C TRP A 181 2.72 11.35 6.51
N LEU A 182 3.84 11.07 7.18
CA LEU A 182 4.56 9.79 7.12
C LEU A 182 3.98 8.73 8.05
N GLU A 183 3.02 9.08 8.90
CA GLU A 183 2.29 8.17 9.78
C GLU A 183 0.81 8.27 9.42
N SER A 184 0.17 7.11 9.23
CA SER A 184 -1.25 7.05 8.88
C SER A 184 -2.10 7.20 10.14
N HIS A 185 -2.21 8.45 10.56
CA HIS A 185 -3.00 8.92 11.68
C HIS A 185 -3.89 10.08 11.22
N ASN A 186 -5.14 10.08 11.65
CA ASN A 186 -6.07 11.20 11.48
C ASN A 186 -7.12 11.18 12.59
N HIS A 187 -7.79 12.32 12.78
CA HIS A 187 -8.77 12.48 13.87
C HIS A 187 -10.09 11.73 13.66
N LEU A 188 -10.37 11.24 12.45
CA LEU A 188 -11.61 10.55 12.13
C LEU A 188 -11.54 9.05 12.43
N TYR A 189 -10.45 8.40 12.02
CA TYR A 189 -10.26 6.94 12.09
C TYR A 189 -9.16 6.52 13.07
N GLY A 190 -8.39 7.46 13.63
CA GLY A 190 -7.28 7.15 14.52
C GLY A 190 -6.01 6.71 13.78
N ILE A 191 -5.15 5.96 14.46
CA ILE A 191 -3.81 5.56 14.00
C ILE A 191 -3.81 4.12 13.48
N THR A 192 -3.09 3.90 12.38
CA THR A 192 -2.76 2.56 11.89
C THR A 192 -1.39 2.11 12.40
N ASN A 193 -1.33 0.92 12.99
CA ASN A 193 -0.11 0.32 13.54
C ASN A 193 0.55 -0.65 12.54
N ASN A 194 1.85 -0.87 12.69
CA ASN A 194 2.63 -1.79 11.87
C ASN A 194 2.36 -3.26 12.28
N PRO A 195 2.13 -4.19 11.33
CA PRO A 195 1.79 -5.58 11.65
C PRO A 195 2.96 -6.40 12.21
N TYR A 196 4.21 -5.97 12.02
CA TYR A 196 5.40 -6.62 12.59
C TYR A 196 5.67 -6.18 14.04
N ASN A 197 5.23 -4.98 14.41
CA ASN A 197 5.35 -4.44 15.76
C ASN A 197 4.31 -3.33 15.95
N LEU A 198 3.30 -3.57 16.79
CA LEU A 198 2.18 -2.64 17.01
C LEU A 198 2.59 -1.30 17.65
N GLU A 199 3.81 -1.19 18.19
CA GLU A 199 4.37 0.07 18.72
C GLU A 199 5.08 0.92 17.65
N ARG A 200 5.07 0.47 16.40
CA ARG A 200 5.73 1.15 15.28
C ARG A 200 4.70 1.67 14.28
N ILE A 201 5.08 2.76 13.63
CA ILE A 201 4.29 3.36 12.56
C ILE A 201 4.20 2.41 11.35
N ALA A 202 3.01 2.34 10.74
CA ALA A 202 2.83 1.64 9.46
C ALA A 202 3.37 2.44 8.27
N GLY A 203 3.89 3.66 8.49
CA GLY A 203 4.23 4.57 7.41
C GLY A 203 3.02 5.34 6.88
N GLY A 204 3.24 6.18 5.88
CA GLY A 204 2.22 7.06 5.38
C GLY A 204 2.57 7.73 4.05
N SER A 205 1.58 8.22 3.32
CA SER A 205 0.18 8.28 3.75
C SER A 205 -0.67 7.05 3.41
N SER A 206 -0.12 6.05 2.72
CA SER A 206 -0.84 4.80 2.40
C SER A 206 -0.55 3.69 3.43
N GLY A 207 -0.46 4.05 4.72
CA GLY A 207 -0.10 3.11 5.79
C GLY A 207 -1.18 2.09 6.11
N GLY A 208 -2.46 2.41 5.90
CA GLY A 208 -3.55 1.42 5.95
C GLY A 208 -3.32 0.28 4.95
N GLU A 209 -3.08 0.61 3.67
CA GLU A 209 -2.68 -0.37 2.65
C GLU A 209 -1.41 -1.13 3.06
N GLY A 210 -0.37 -0.41 3.50
CA GLY A 210 0.87 -1.03 3.95
C GLY A 210 0.66 -2.07 5.04
N SER A 211 -0.10 -1.71 6.09
CA SER A 211 -0.35 -2.56 7.24
C SER A 211 -1.23 -3.75 6.90
N ILE A 212 -2.33 -3.56 6.14
CA ILE A 212 -3.26 -4.65 5.82
C ILE A 212 -2.63 -5.69 4.89
N LEU A 213 -1.81 -5.25 3.91
CA LEU A 213 -1.04 -6.14 3.05
C LEU A 213 0.07 -6.85 3.84
N GLY A 214 0.80 -6.14 4.70
CA GLY A 214 1.83 -6.73 5.56
C GLY A 214 1.27 -7.76 6.54
N ALA A 215 0.02 -7.59 6.99
CA ALA A 215 -0.67 -8.53 7.86
C ALA A 215 -1.21 -9.80 7.16
N GLY A 216 -1.11 -9.87 5.82
CA GLY A 216 -1.72 -10.92 5.01
C GLY A 216 -3.24 -10.82 4.91
N ALA A 217 -3.80 -9.64 5.23
CA ALA A 217 -5.24 -9.36 5.25
C ALA A 217 -5.73 -8.69 3.95
N SER A 218 -4.83 -8.52 2.98
CA SER A 218 -5.10 -8.20 1.57
C SER A 218 -3.94 -8.77 0.76
N VAL A 219 -4.11 -8.99 -0.55
CA VAL A 219 -3.02 -9.46 -1.43
C VAL A 219 -2.47 -8.35 -2.31
N ILE A 220 -3.36 -7.47 -2.77
CA ILE A 220 -3.05 -6.31 -3.60
C ILE A 220 -3.91 -5.12 -3.20
N GLY A 221 -3.37 -3.92 -3.45
CA GLY A 221 -4.00 -2.68 -3.06
C GLY A 221 -3.51 -1.48 -3.87
N ILE A 222 -4.18 -0.36 -3.67
CA ILE A 222 -3.91 0.89 -4.40
C ILE A 222 -3.52 2.01 -3.44
N GLY A 223 -2.38 2.63 -3.72
CA GLY A 223 -1.86 3.78 -2.98
C GLY A 223 -1.58 4.98 -3.86
N SER A 224 -1.19 6.07 -3.21
CA SER A 224 -0.69 7.29 -3.87
C SER A 224 0.63 7.73 -3.27
N ASP A 225 1.51 8.32 -4.09
CA ASP A 225 2.86 8.71 -3.71
C ASP A 225 3.25 10.02 -4.39
N ILE A 226 3.49 11.03 -3.55
CA ILE A 226 4.07 12.32 -3.94
C ILE A 226 5.50 12.46 -3.40
N GLY A 227 5.73 12.02 -2.16
CA GLY A 227 7.00 12.12 -1.44
C GLY A 227 7.43 10.83 -0.75
N GLY A 228 6.94 9.67 -1.21
CA GLY A 228 7.22 8.37 -0.61
C GLY A 228 5.97 7.63 -0.12
N SER A 229 4.77 8.14 -0.37
CA SER A 229 3.55 7.63 0.27
C SER A 229 3.06 6.24 -0.19
N ILE A 230 3.70 5.63 -1.19
CA ILE A 230 3.61 4.18 -1.48
C ILE A 230 4.86 3.49 -0.92
N ARG A 231 6.04 4.01 -1.28
CA ARG A 231 7.33 3.36 -1.00
C ARG A 231 7.64 3.24 0.50
N ILE A 232 7.30 4.24 1.31
CA ILE A 232 7.53 4.27 2.76
C ILE A 232 6.64 3.24 3.46
N PRO A 233 5.30 3.22 3.29
CA PRO A 233 4.48 2.13 3.79
C PRO A 233 4.96 0.75 3.33
N CYS A 234 5.29 0.58 2.05
CA CYS A 234 5.75 -0.72 1.56
C CYS A 234 7.04 -1.18 2.27
N PHE A 235 7.99 -0.26 2.42
CA PHE A 235 9.24 -0.51 3.12
C PHE A 235 9.05 -0.86 4.60
N PHE A 236 8.20 -0.12 5.33
CA PHE A 236 7.97 -0.38 6.76
C PHE A 236 7.18 -1.66 7.03
N ASN A 237 6.32 -2.08 6.10
CA ASN A 237 5.48 -3.26 6.26
C ASN A 237 5.94 -4.45 5.41
N GLY A 238 7.19 -4.45 4.92
CA GLY A 238 7.78 -5.62 4.26
C GLY A 238 7.05 -6.11 3.01
N ILE A 239 6.44 -5.21 2.24
CA ILE A 239 5.70 -5.52 1.01
C ILE A 239 6.29 -4.75 -0.19
N PHE A 240 5.77 -5.03 -1.38
CA PHE A 240 6.18 -4.38 -2.61
C PHE A 240 5.24 -3.22 -2.96
N GLY A 241 5.79 -2.18 -3.57
CA GLY A 241 4.98 -1.08 -4.10
C GLY A 241 5.75 -0.28 -5.13
N HIS A 242 5.03 0.21 -6.13
CA HIS A 242 5.62 0.93 -7.24
C HIS A 242 5.02 2.33 -7.37
N LYS A 243 5.91 3.34 -7.38
CA LYS A 243 5.59 4.70 -7.76
C LYS A 243 5.90 4.88 -9.26
N PRO A 244 4.91 4.79 -10.17
CA PRO A 244 5.20 4.89 -11.59
C PRO A 244 5.67 6.29 -12.01
N SER A 245 6.01 6.42 -13.29
CA SER A 245 6.15 7.71 -13.94
C SER A 245 4.83 8.47 -13.90
N VAL A 246 4.91 9.80 -13.80
CA VAL A 246 3.74 10.69 -13.79
C VAL A 246 2.93 10.50 -15.07
N GLY A 247 1.60 10.48 -14.94
CA GLY A 247 0.68 10.37 -16.06
C GLY A 247 0.49 8.95 -16.62
N ILE A 248 1.09 7.92 -16.00
CA ILE A 248 0.80 6.53 -16.35
C ILE A 248 -0.55 6.09 -15.77
N VAL A 249 -0.74 6.22 -14.46
CA VAL A 249 -2.01 5.92 -13.80
C VAL A 249 -2.73 7.23 -13.50
N SER A 250 -4.03 7.32 -13.78
CA SER A 250 -4.82 8.51 -13.46
C SER A 250 -4.88 8.72 -11.94
N ASN A 251 -4.75 9.98 -11.52
CA ASN A 251 -4.94 10.42 -10.13
C ASN A 251 -6.39 10.87 -9.86
N ASP A 252 -7.27 10.82 -10.86
CA ASP A 252 -8.67 11.25 -10.72
C ASP A 252 -9.40 10.39 -9.69
N GLY A 253 -10.36 11.01 -8.99
CA GLY A 253 -11.05 10.36 -7.88
C GLY A 253 -10.22 10.28 -6.59
N GLN A 254 -8.98 10.80 -6.57
CA GLN A 254 -8.24 11.00 -5.32
C GLN A 254 -8.59 12.36 -4.66
N TYR A 255 -8.75 12.37 -3.33
CA TYR A 255 -8.78 13.59 -2.52
C TYR A 255 -7.60 13.67 -1.54
N PRO A 256 -6.93 14.83 -1.39
CA PRO A 256 -7.12 16.04 -2.19
C PRO A 256 -6.67 15.84 -3.65
N PRO A 257 -7.31 16.52 -4.62
CA PRO A 257 -6.85 16.49 -6.00
C PRO A 257 -5.50 17.19 -6.11
N ALA A 258 -4.62 16.69 -6.98
CA ALA A 258 -3.37 17.38 -7.29
C ALA A 258 -3.65 18.69 -8.04
N SER A 259 -2.92 19.74 -7.67
CA SER A 259 -2.97 21.03 -8.37
C SER A 259 -1.59 21.67 -8.47
N GLY A 260 -1.41 22.54 -9.47
CA GLY A 260 -0.16 23.26 -9.70
C GLY A 260 1.05 22.32 -9.79
N LEU A 261 2.09 22.59 -8.99
CA LEU A 261 3.32 21.79 -8.98
C LEU A 261 3.09 20.34 -8.55
N GLN A 262 2.06 20.03 -7.76
CA GLN A 262 1.80 18.67 -7.28
C GLN A 262 1.52 17.69 -8.42
N MET A 263 0.96 18.17 -9.54
CA MET A 263 0.69 17.35 -10.72
C MET A 263 1.97 16.75 -11.32
N GLY A 264 3.13 17.37 -11.10
CA GLY A 264 4.44 16.86 -11.54
C GLY A 264 5.07 15.83 -10.61
N PHE A 265 4.46 15.53 -9.45
CA PHE A 265 5.04 14.64 -8.44
C PHE A 265 4.08 13.52 -8.01
N LEU A 266 2.80 13.81 -7.86
CA LEU A 266 1.80 12.84 -7.39
C LEU A 266 1.59 11.76 -8.44
N THR A 267 1.67 10.51 -8.00
CA THR A 267 1.30 9.35 -8.81
C THR A 267 0.50 8.35 -8.01
N THR A 268 -0.46 7.72 -8.66
CA THR A 268 -1.18 6.53 -8.18
C THR A 268 -0.43 5.28 -8.60
N GLY A 269 -0.39 4.25 -7.75
CA GLY A 269 0.36 3.04 -8.07
C GLY A 269 -0.02 1.81 -7.24
N PRO A 270 0.43 0.62 -7.67
CA PRO A 270 0.12 -0.63 -7.01
C PRO A 270 0.94 -0.85 -5.75
N MET A 271 0.33 -1.54 -4.79
CA MET A 271 0.94 -2.10 -3.59
C MET A 271 0.55 -3.58 -3.52
N CYS A 272 1.49 -4.48 -3.26
CA CYS A 272 1.21 -5.92 -3.28
C CYS A 272 2.15 -6.72 -2.36
N ARG A 273 1.71 -7.91 -1.95
CA ARG A 273 2.52 -8.81 -1.12
C ARG A 273 3.64 -9.50 -1.89
N TYR A 274 3.47 -9.67 -3.20
CA TYR A 274 4.41 -10.40 -4.06
C TYR A 274 4.84 -9.55 -5.25
N ALA A 275 6.14 -9.56 -5.55
CA ALA A 275 6.71 -8.75 -6.61
C ALA A 275 6.11 -9.05 -8.00
N GLU A 276 5.71 -10.31 -8.24
CA GLU A 276 5.12 -10.72 -9.52
C GLU A 276 3.78 -10.04 -9.82
N ASP A 277 3.06 -9.56 -8.80
CA ASP A 277 1.79 -8.87 -8.96
C ASP A 277 1.97 -7.40 -9.40
N LEU A 278 3.16 -6.80 -9.27
CA LEU A 278 3.38 -5.38 -9.57
C LEU A 278 3.13 -5.02 -11.04
N ILE A 279 3.67 -5.81 -11.97
CA ILE A 279 3.59 -5.52 -13.41
C ILE A 279 2.14 -5.67 -13.92
N PRO A 280 1.42 -6.78 -13.64
CA PRO A 280 0.02 -6.93 -14.02
C PRO A 280 -0.85 -5.81 -13.46
N MET A 281 -0.70 -5.47 -12.17
CA MET A 281 -1.47 -4.37 -11.58
C MET A 281 -1.18 -3.03 -12.25
N LEU A 282 0.10 -2.70 -12.47
CA LEU A 282 0.46 -1.44 -13.14
C LEU A 282 -0.09 -1.38 -14.56
N SER A 283 -0.07 -2.49 -15.30
CA SER A 283 -0.65 -2.58 -16.64
C SER A 283 -2.16 -2.30 -16.61
N ILE A 284 -2.90 -2.96 -15.72
CA ILE A 284 -4.35 -2.77 -15.57
C ILE A 284 -4.68 -1.34 -15.16
N MET A 285 -4.00 -0.81 -14.14
CA MET A 285 -4.23 0.54 -13.61
C MET A 285 -3.84 1.64 -14.61
N GLY A 286 -2.80 1.39 -15.41
CA GLY A 286 -2.36 2.30 -16.46
C GLY A 286 -3.32 2.36 -17.65
N GLY A 287 -4.11 1.30 -17.88
CA GLY A 287 -5.07 1.23 -18.98
C GLY A 287 -4.44 1.64 -20.31
N PRO A 288 -5.07 2.55 -21.09
CA PRO A 288 -4.48 3.09 -22.33
C PRO A 288 -3.26 3.99 -22.15
N ASN A 289 -2.62 4.05 -20.98
CA ASN A 289 -1.28 4.64 -20.84
C ASN A 289 -0.21 3.57 -20.56
N ALA A 290 -0.60 2.33 -20.27
CA ALA A 290 0.35 1.25 -19.98
C ALA A 290 1.26 0.95 -21.18
N GLN A 291 0.79 1.14 -22.42
CA GLN A 291 1.58 1.00 -23.63
C GLN A 291 2.65 2.08 -23.82
N LYS A 292 2.65 3.15 -23.01
CA LYS A 292 3.78 4.09 -22.94
C LYS A 292 4.98 3.47 -22.22
N LEU A 293 4.77 2.35 -21.53
CA LEU A 293 5.79 1.60 -20.82
C LEU A 293 6.14 0.33 -21.60
N SER A 294 7.37 -0.12 -21.45
CA SER A 294 7.84 -1.39 -22.02
C SER A 294 7.71 -2.52 -20.99
N LEU A 295 6.49 -2.73 -20.45
CA LEU A 295 6.25 -3.67 -19.34
C LEU A 295 6.48 -5.15 -19.70
N SER A 296 6.30 -5.51 -20.97
CA SER A 296 6.53 -6.87 -21.49
C SER A 296 7.93 -7.07 -22.08
N ALA A 297 8.78 -6.03 -22.10
CA ALA A 297 10.11 -6.17 -22.64
C ALA A 297 10.97 -7.04 -21.72
N GLU A 298 11.56 -8.10 -22.27
CA GLU A 298 12.55 -8.89 -21.55
C GLU A 298 13.77 -8.04 -21.24
N VAL A 299 14.15 -7.99 -19.96
CA VAL A 299 15.31 -7.24 -19.49
C VAL A 299 16.42 -8.21 -19.12
N ASP A 300 17.52 -8.16 -19.86
CA ASP A 300 18.75 -8.86 -19.48
C ASP A 300 19.41 -8.14 -18.29
N LEU A 301 19.16 -8.66 -17.08
CA LEU A 301 19.69 -8.09 -15.84
C LEU A 301 21.23 -8.01 -15.84
N LYS A 302 21.93 -8.86 -16.60
CA LYS A 302 23.41 -8.84 -16.70
C LYS A 302 23.94 -7.60 -17.43
N LYS A 303 23.10 -6.95 -18.25
CA LYS A 303 23.45 -5.71 -18.97
C LYS A 303 23.11 -4.45 -18.17
N LEU A 304 22.42 -4.58 -17.04
CA LEU A 304 22.07 -3.44 -16.19
C LEU A 304 23.28 -2.94 -15.40
N ARG A 305 23.35 -1.62 -15.22
CA ARG A 305 24.31 -0.97 -14.33
C ARG A 305 23.57 -0.43 -13.12
N PHE A 306 23.92 -0.94 -11.94
CA PHE A 306 23.36 -0.50 -10.69
C PHE A 306 24.23 0.58 -10.07
N PHE A 307 23.65 1.76 -9.82
CA PHE A 307 24.31 2.84 -9.09
C PHE A 307 23.69 2.94 -7.70
N SER A 308 24.47 2.62 -6.68
CA SER A 308 24.02 2.72 -5.29
C SER A 308 24.28 4.13 -4.74
N VAL A 309 23.25 4.73 -4.14
CA VAL A 309 23.32 6.03 -3.46
C VAL A 309 23.07 5.78 -1.96
N PRO A 310 24.13 5.57 -1.15
CA PRO A 310 23.98 5.23 0.26
C PRO A 310 23.59 6.42 1.14
N HIS A 311 23.79 7.65 0.64
CA HIS A 311 23.48 8.88 1.37
C HIS A 311 23.09 10.00 0.40
N ASN A 312 22.23 10.91 0.85
CA ASN A 312 21.81 12.11 0.13
C ASN A 312 22.83 13.29 0.24
N GLY A 313 24.11 12.98 0.47
CA GLY A 313 25.18 13.99 0.60
C GLY A 313 25.56 14.35 2.04
N GLY A 314 25.10 13.59 3.04
CA GLY A 314 25.58 13.69 4.42
C GLY A 314 25.21 14.99 5.13
N SER A 315 24.01 15.51 4.84
CA SER A 315 23.52 16.72 5.51
C SER A 315 23.56 16.55 7.04
N PRO A 316 24.13 17.50 7.80
CA PRO A 316 24.13 17.43 9.26
C PRO A 316 22.74 17.64 9.87
N LEU A 317 21.75 18.05 9.07
CA LEU A 317 20.36 18.26 9.51
C LEU A 317 19.51 17.00 9.44
N VAL A 318 20.01 15.91 8.82
CA VAL A 318 19.31 14.62 8.75
C VAL A 318 20.13 13.56 9.47
N SER A 319 19.45 12.61 10.09
CA SER A 319 20.10 11.44 10.66
C SER A 319 20.80 10.64 9.56
N PRO A 320 21.97 10.04 9.86
CA PRO A 320 22.60 9.12 8.92
C PRO A 320 21.67 7.90 8.67
N VAL A 321 21.81 7.29 7.49
CA VAL A 321 21.16 6.01 7.20
C VAL A 321 21.74 4.95 8.14
N ASP A 322 20.87 4.10 8.68
CA ASP A 322 21.27 3.04 9.60
C ASP A 322 22.22 2.03 8.93
N ALA A 323 23.17 1.49 9.70
CA ALA A 323 24.16 0.54 9.20
C ALA A 323 23.52 -0.75 8.67
N GLU A 324 22.42 -1.22 9.28
CA GLU A 324 21.69 -2.39 8.83
C GLU A 324 21.03 -2.15 7.46
N LEU A 325 20.49 -0.95 7.24
CA LEU A 325 19.91 -0.56 5.95
C LEU A 325 20.96 -0.46 4.85
N LEU A 326 22.14 0.09 5.17
CA LEU A 326 23.27 0.12 4.24
C LEU A 326 23.74 -1.29 3.90
N GLN A 327 23.74 -2.21 4.87
CA GLN A 327 24.11 -3.59 4.63
C GLN A 327 23.06 -4.32 3.78
N ALA A 328 21.77 -4.13 4.04
CA ALA A 328 20.69 -4.69 3.24
C ALA A 328 20.76 -4.20 1.77
N GLN A 329 20.99 -2.90 1.56
CA GLN A 329 21.19 -2.35 0.22
C GLN A 329 22.37 -2.99 -0.52
N LYS A 330 23.51 -3.18 0.16
CA LYS A 330 24.68 -3.85 -0.43
C LYS A 330 24.40 -5.29 -0.82
N THR A 331 23.58 -6.01 -0.05
CA THR A 331 23.18 -7.38 -0.37
C THR A 331 22.32 -7.43 -1.64
N VAL A 332 21.42 -6.47 -1.84
CA VAL A 332 20.54 -6.41 -3.03
C VAL A 332 21.30 -5.97 -4.29
N CYS A 333 22.29 -5.09 -4.17
CA CYS A 333 23.06 -4.58 -5.30
C CYS A 333 24.24 -5.46 -5.75
N ARG A 334 24.52 -6.56 -5.05
CA ARG A 334 25.56 -7.54 -5.41
C ARG A 334 24.99 -8.61 -6.31
#